data_AF-A0A6I4SVX6-F1
#
_entry.id   AF-A0A6I4SVX6-F1
#
_cell.length_a   1.000
_cell.length_b   1.000
_cell.length_c   1.000
_cell.angle_alpha   90.00
_cell.angle_beta   90.00
_cell.angle_gamma   90.00
#
_symmetry.space_group_name_H-M   'P 1'
#
loop_
_entity.id
_entity.type
_entity.pdbx_description
1 polymer ?
#
loop_
_entity_poly.entity_id
_entity_poly.type
_entity_poly.pdbx_seq_one_letter_code
_entity_poly.pdbx_strand_id
1 'polypeptide(L)'
;MAGAAPRSTLHRARALIALMLLPSLGGCVAAAALAVPSMTAIGAIQKGKRDKAEPVAVAEPVAAPKPASAQLTPGVPSANLQVAPMPAGPWHDFVGYTLDRASGIGNETASAILAQGAAELLQPDRQPCNGGDSAVIIDLDHGADAFVPETELRPAPGLADGLAQLRQAGVVVMWISRLDANRVDDVAAALIASGLDRSGRDPILLELGDADRKQTLRAQAAASACVLAIAGDQRQDFDELFGYLRDPNAAYNFDSLLGSGWFLVPDALDSPAVEIRSGS
;
A
#
# COMPACT_ATOMS: atom_id res chain seq x y z
N MET A 1 10.00 -2.53 80.10
CA MET A 1 10.11 -1.19 79.48
C MET A 1 9.90 -1.40 77.98
N ALA A 2 8.68 -1.53 77.44
CA ALA A 2 7.59 -0.55 77.33
C ALA A 2 8.04 0.72 76.57
N GLY A 3 7.57 0.86 75.32
CA GLY A 3 7.77 2.02 74.46
C GLY A 3 7.10 1.81 73.10
N ALA A 4 5.78 2.01 73.06
CA ALA A 4 4.93 1.92 71.88
C ALA A 4 4.95 3.21 71.04
N ALA A 5 4.40 3.10 69.83
CA ALA A 5 4.41 4.02 68.67
C ALA A 5 3.86 5.47 68.90
N PRO A 6 3.88 6.33 67.86
CA PRO A 6 2.70 6.37 66.99
C PRO A 6 2.94 6.57 65.48
N ARG A 7 1.94 6.14 64.72
CA ARG A 7 1.69 6.35 63.29
C ARG A 7 1.05 7.72 63.04
N SER A 8 1.40 8.41 61.95
CA SER A 8 0.68 9.56 61.38
C SER A 8 0.51 9.35 59.87
N THR A 9 -0.66 8.88 59.43
CA THR A 9 -1.78 9.63 58.82
C THR A 9 -1.49 10.26 57.46
N LEU A 10 -1.96 9.55 56.42
CA LEU A 10 -2.27 10.01 55.07
C LEU A 10 -3.08 11.33 55.08
N HIS A 11 -2.66 12.31 54.28
CA HIS A 11 -3.53 13.36 53.78
C HIS A 11 -3.84 13.13 52.30
N ARG A 12 -5.09 12.72 52.04
CA ARG A 12 -5.76 12.82 50.75
C ARG A 12 -6.21 14.27 50.57
N ALA A 13 -5.73 14.95 49.53
CA ALA A 13 -6.35 16.19 49.06
C ALA A 13 -6.96 15.91 47.68
N ARG A 14 -8.29 15.83 47.66
CA ARG A 14 -9.13 15.86 46.46
C ARG A 14 -9.33 17.33 46.08
N ALA A 15 -8.94 17.71 44.86
CA ALA A 15 -9.42 18.95 44.24
C ALA A 15 -10.31 18.58 43.05
N LEU A 16 -11.62 18.70 43.28
CA LEU A 16 -12.65 18.82 42.25
C LEU A 16 -12.68 20.29 41.85
N ILE A 17 -12.43 20.62 40.58
CA ILE A 17 -12.87 21.90 39.99
C ILE A 17 -13.65 21.60 38.71
N ALA A 18 -14.81 22.23 38.66
CA ALA A 18 -15.88 22.01 37.71
C ALA A 18 -15.69 22.73 36.37
N LEU A 19 -16.15 22.03 35.34
CA LEU A 19 -16.74 22.43 34.07
C LEU A 19 -17.10 23.92 33.89
N MET A 20 -16.61 24.54 32.80
CA MET A 20 -17.30 25.60 32.06
C MET A 20 -17.20 25.37 30.55
N LEU A 21 -18.33 25.60 29.86
CA LEU A 21 -18.58 25.39 28.44
C LEU A 21 -18.35 26.66 27.59
N LEU A 22 -17.82 26.45 26.36
CA LEU A 22 -18.09 27.13 25.04
C LEU A 22 -17.70 28.62 24.86
N PRO A 23 -17.52 29.15 23.61
CA PRO A 23 -17.86 28.61 22.28
C PRO A 23 -16.73 28.64 21.22
N SER A 24 -17.02 27.99 20.09
CA SER A 24 -16.28 27.99 18.83
C SER A 24 -16.38 29.32 18.09
N LEU A 25 -15.22 29.84 17.64
CA LEU A 25 -15.13 30.93 16.66
C LEU A 25 -14.34 30.42 15.46
N GLY A 26 -15.04 30.34 14.32
CA GLY A 26 -14.45 30.07 13.02
C GLY A 26 -13.55 31.22 12.58
N GLY A 27 -12.39 30.89 12.05
CA GLY A 27 -11.47 31.82 11.39
C GLY A 27 -11.26 31.38 9.94
N CYS A 28 -11.77 32.20 9.01
CA CYS A 28 -11.47 32.10 7.59
C CYS A 28 -9.98 32.38 7.37
N VAL A 29 -9.27 31.48 6.70
CA VAL A 29 -7.93 31.76 6.18
C VAL A 29 -8.11 32.40 4.80
N ALA A 30 -7.81 33.69 4.72
CA ALA A 30 -7.74 34.44 3.47
C ALA A 30 -6.50 33.98 2.68
N ALA A 31 -6.71 33.42 1.49
CA ALA A 31 -5.63 33.15 0.55
C ALA A 31 -5.19 34.47 -0.10
N ALA A 32 -3.97 34.89 0.20
CA ALA A 32 -3.30 35.97 -0.50
C ALA A 32 -2.81 35.46 -1.87
N ALA A 33 -3.35 36.03 -2.95
CA ALA A 33 -2.86 35.81 -4.30
C ALA A 33 -1.50 36.50 -4.47
N LEU A 34 -0.45 35.72 -4.70
CA LEU A 34 0.84 36.20 -5.16
C LEU A 34 0.73 36.52 -6.66
N ALA A 35 0.92 37.80 -7.00
CA ALA A 35 1.05 38.27 -8.36
C ALA A 35 2.40 37.82 -8.95
N VAL A 36 2.37 37.13 -10.08
CA VAL A 36 3.55 36.81 -10.89
C VAL A 36 3.72 37.90 -11.96
N PRO A 37 4.90 38.53 -12.11
CA PRO A 37 5.14 39.52 -13.16
C PRO A 37 5.30 38.82 -14.53
N SER A 38 4.55 39.32 -15.51
CA SER A 38 4.56 38.86 -16.90
C SER A 38 5.85 39.31 -17.61
N MET A 39 6.65 38.36 -18.11
CA MET A 39 7.72 38.68 -19.05
C MET A 39 7.14 38.98 -20.43
N THR A 40 7.53 40.13 -20.95
CA THR A 40 7.29 40.59 -22.32
C THR A 40 8.02 39.71 -23.34
N ALA A 41 7.27 39.04 -24.22
CA ALA A 41 7.79 38.51 -25.47
C ALA A 41 7.37 39.43 -26.62
N ILE A 42 8.36 40.03 -27.28
CA ILE A 42 8.25 40.85 -28.49
C ILE A 42 8.03 39.89 -29.67
N GLY A 43 6.91 40.02 -30.36
CA GLY A 43 6.56 39.23 -31.54
C GLY A 43 5.73 40.05 -32.52
N ALA A 44 6.11 39.99 -33.80
CA ALA A 44 5.85 40.95 -34.85
C ALA A 44 4.37 41.18 -35.23
N ILE A 45 4.09 42.41 -35.66
CA ILE A 45 2.83 42.87 -36.23
C ILE A 45 2.65 42.30 -37.65
N GLN A 46 1.60 41.49 -37.84
CA GLN A 46 0.93 41.36 -39.14
C GLN A 46 -0.48 41.94 -39.07
N LYS A 47 -0.75 42.83 -40.01
CA LYS A 47 -1.94 43.67 -40.14
C LYS A 47 -3.06 42.87 -40.81
N GLY A 48 -3.85 42.15 -40.01
CA GLY A 48 -5.05 41.43 -40.44
C GLY A 48 -6.31 42.13 -39.95
N LYS A 49 -7.22 42.42 -40.88
CA LYS A 49 -8.53 43.06 -40.73
C LYS A 49 -9.36 42.33 -39.66
N ARG A 50 -9.66 42.99 -38.53
CA ARG A 50 -10.50 42.46 -37.45
C ARG A 50 -11.97 42.77 -37.73
N ASP A 51 -12.70 41.75 -38.16
CA ASP A 51 -14.16 41.71 -38.00
C ASP A 51 -14.49 41.53 -36.51
N LYS A 52 -15.58 42.17 -36.07
CA LYS A 52 -16.05 42.15 -34.68
C LYS A 52 -16.37 40.71 -34.25
N ALA A 53 -15.59 40.17 -33.33
CA ALA A 53 -15.93 38.96 -32.58
C ALA A 53 -16.58 39.35 -31.25
N GLU A 54 -17.76 38.78 -31.00
CA GLU A 54 -18.47 38.75 -29.72
C GLU A 54 -17.58 38.19 -28.59
N PRO A 55 -17.74 38.64 -27.34
CA PRO A 55 -16.96 38.13 -26.23
C PRO A 55 -17.39 36.69 -25.90
N VAL A 56 -16.51 35.72 -26.16
CA VAL A 56 -16.65 34.35 -25.66
C VAL A 56 -16.49 34.38 -24.14
N ALA A 57 -17.52 33.91 -23.44
CA ALA A 57 -17.52 33.74 -22.00
C ALA A 57 -16.35 32.84 -21.56
N VAL A 58 -15.55 33.35 -20.63
CA VAL A 58 -14.50 32.57 -19.96
C VAL A 58 -15.20 31.53 -19.08
N ALA A 59 -15.07 30.26 -19.45
CA ALA A 59 -15.51 29.15 -18.61
C ALA A 59 -14.67 29.12 -17.32
N GLU A 60 -15.36 28.98 -16.18
CA GLU A 60 -14.73 28.80 -14.87
C GLU A 60 -13.79 27.58 -14.85
N PRO A 61 -12.71 27.63 -14.04
CA PRO A 61 -11.82 26.49 -13.87
C PRO A 61 -12.58 25.35 -13.16
N VAL A 62 -12.76 24.23 -13.87
CA VAL A 62 -13.27 22.99 -13.29
C VAL A 62 -12.29 22.53 -12.23
N ALA A 63 -12.74 22.50 -10.97
CA ALA A 63 -11.97 21.99 -9.85
C ALA A 63 -11.58 20.53 -10.12
N ALA A 64 -10.28 20.24 -10.01
CA ALA A 64 -9.78 18.88 -10.06
C ALA A 64 -10.46 18.02 -8.96
N PRO A 65 -10.91 16.79 -9.27
CA PRO A 65 -11.48 15.92 -8.26
C PRO A 65 -10.39 15.55 -7.24
N LYS A 66 -10.70 15.74 -5.95
CA LYS A 66 -9.90 15.19 -4.85
C LYS A 66 -9.83 13.66 -5.02
N PRO A 67 -8.66 13.02 -4.85
CA PRO A 67 -8.62 11.57 -4.78
C PRO A 67 -9.50 11.13 -3.60
N ALA A 68 -10.50 10.30 -3.90
CA ALA A 68 -11.36 9.72 -2.89
C ALA A 68 -10.50 8.76 -2.07
N SER A 69 -10.40 8.99 -0.76
CA SER A 69 -9.96 7.95 0.16
C SER A 69 -10.94 6.79 0.06
N ALA A 70 -10.56 5.75 -0.69
CA ALA A 70 -11.30 4.50 -0.71
C ALA A 70 -11.22 3.90 0.70
N GLN A 71 -12.36 3.81 1.38
CA GLN A 71 -12.44 3.08 2.63
C GLN A 71 -12.20 1.61 2.32
N LEU A 72 -11.11 1.05 2.84
CA LEU A 72 -10.85 -0.38 2.81
C LEU A 72 -11.98 -1.05 3.59
N THR A 73 -12.84 -1.79 2.91
CA THR A 73 -13.90 -2.56 3.56
C THR A 73 -13.44 -4.00 3.74
N PRO A 74 -13.34 -4.50 4.98
CA PRO A 74 -13.06 -5.91 5.23
C PRO A 74 -14.13 -6.80 4.57
N GLY A 75 -13.69 -7.86 3.90
CA GLY A 75 -14.58 -8.80 3.23
C GLY A 75 -15.43 -9.62 4.21
N VAL A 76 -16.71 -9.84 3.86
CA VAL A 76 -17.61 -10.73 4.62
C VAL A 76 -17.09 -12.18 4.61
N PRO A 77 -17.04 -12.90 5.75
CA PRO A 77 -16.60 -14.30 5.78
C PRO A 77 -17.60 -15.24 5.09
N SER A 78 -17.12 -16.07 4.17
CA SER A 78 -17.88 -17.24 3.68
C SER A 78 -17.67 -18.43 4.62
N ALA A 79 -18.76 -18.91 5.24
CA ALA A 79 -18.71 -19.86 6.35
C ALA A 79 -18.40 -21.33 5.98
N ASN A 80 -18.13 -21.67 4.71
CA ASN A 80 -17.96 -23.07 4.27
C ASN A 80 -16.77 -23.28 3.30
N LEU A 81 -15.62 -22.62 3.53
CA LEU A 81 -14.40 -22.96 2.78
C LEU A 81 -13.73 -24.18 3.45
N GLN A 82 -13.82 -25.35 2.82
CA GLN A 82 -12.90 -26.44 3.10
C GLN A 82 -11.53 -26.03 2.55
N VAL A 83 -10.67 -25.54 3.44
CA VAL A 83 -9.31 -25.12 3.09
C VAL A 83 -8.48 -26.38 2.88
N ALA A 84 -8.11 -26.67 1.63
CA ALA A 84 -7.09 -27.67 1.38
C ALA A 84 -5.76 -27.19 1.96
N PRO A 85 -4.93 -28.06 2.58
CA PRO A 85 -3.63 -27.66 3.08
C PRO A 85 -2.78 -27.08 1.94
N MET A 86 -2.30 -25.86 2.12
CA MET A 86 -1.41 -25.22 1.17
C MET A 86 -0.08 -26.01 1.09
N PRO A 87 0.45 -26.30 -0.11
CA PRO A 87 1.75 -26.96 -0.24
C PRO A 87 2.85 -26.16 0.46
N ALA A 88 3.79 -26.84 1.12
CA ALA A 88 4.95 -26.18 1.72
C ALA A 88 5.77 -25.44 0.64
N GLY A 89 6.21 -24.22 0.96
CA GLY A 89 6.97 -23.37 0.05
C GLY A 89 6.83 -21.89 0.39
N PRO A 90 7.43 -20.99 -0.41
CA PRO A 90 7.52 -19.57 -0.09
C PRO A 90 6.16 -18.90 0.13
N TRP A 91 5.15 -19.27 -0.66
CA TRP A 91 3.78 -18.75 -0.48
C TRP A 91 3.12 -19.24 0.81
N HIS A 92 3.36 -20.49 1.22
CA HIS A 92 2.90 -21.01 2.50
C HIS A 92 3.55 -20.24 3.67
N ASP A 93 4.85 -19.97 3.58
CA ASP A 93 5.58 -19.24 4.62
C ASP A 93 5.11 -17.78 4.73
N PHE A 94 4.86 -17.12 3.60
CA PHE A 94 4.26 -15.78 3.55
C PHE A 94 2.87 -15.72 4.23
N VAL A 95 2.00 -16.67 3.89
CA VAL A 95 0.64 -16.74 4.49
C VAL A 95 0.73 -17.04 5.98
N GLY A 96 1.54 -18.02 6.39
CA GLY A 96 1.72 -18.38 7.80
C GLY A 96 2.25 -17.23 8.64
N TYR A 97 3.32 -16.58 8.18
CA TYR A 97 3.86 -15.39 8.85
C TYR A 97 2.82 -14.29 9.00
N THR A 98 2.04 -14.02 7.95
CA THR A 98 1.03 -12.96 7.97
C THR A 98 -0.09 -13.27 8.96
N LEU A 99 -0.58 -14.52 9.01
CA LEU A 99 -1.61 -14.95 9.97
C LEU A 99 -1.11 -14.83 11.41
N ASP A 100 0.12 -15.28 11.69
CA ASP A 100 0.72 -15.16 13.03
C ASP A 100 0.80 -13.70 13.45
N ARG A 101 1.25 -12.82 12.54
CA ARG A 101 1.38 -11.38 12.78
C ARG A 101 0.04 -10.68 12.96
N ALA A 102 -0.98 -11.05 12.18
CA ALA A 102 -2.32 -10.50 12.29
C ALA A 102 -3.02 -10.91 13.60
N SER A 103 -2.68 -12.08 14.16
CA SER A 103 -3.22 -12.56 15.45
C SER A 103 -2.58 -11.88 16.68
N GLY A 104 -1.41 -11.27 16.51
CA GLY A 104 -0.63 -10.66 17.59
C GLY A 104 -1.27 -9.40 18.17
N ILE A 105 -1.99 -9.52 19.29
CA ILE A 105 -2.57 -8.40 20.01
C ILE A 105 -1.49 -7.66 20.82
N GLY A 106 -1.26 -6.38 20.55
CA GLY A 106 -0.72 -5.43 21.54
C GLY A 106 0.80 -5.24 21.61
N ASN A 107 1.59 -5.82 20.71
CA ASN A 107 2.99 -5.41 20.52
C ASN A 107 3.05 -4.35 19.41
N GLU A 108 3.91 -3.32 19.59
CA GLU A 108 4.25 -2.38 18.52
C GLU A 108 4.64 -3.18 17.28
N THR A 109 3.72 -3.26 16.34
CA THR A 109 3.91 -4.05 15.14
C THR A 109 4.69 -3.18 14.19
N ALA A 110 5.97 -3.52 13.98
CA ALA A 110 6.74 -2.94 12.90
C ALA A 110 6.09 -3.33 11.55
N SER A 111 5.95 -2.37 10.64
CA SER A 111 5.52 -2.64 9.27
C SER A 111 6.60 -3.43 8.51
N ALA A 112 6.26 -4.05 7.39
CA ALA A 112 7.24 -4.55 6.42
C ALA A 112 7.93 -3.42 5.63
N ILE A 113 7.50 -2.17 5.80
CA ILE A 113 8.07 -1.01 5.13
C ILE A 113 9.21 -0.44 5.97
N LEU A 114 10.31 -0.07 5.30
CA LEU A 114 11.45 0.56 5.94
C LEU A 114 11.08 1.92 6.55
N ALA A 115 11.73 2.26 7.67
CA ALA A 115 11.65 3.60 8.22
C ALA A 115 12.27 4.62 7.25
N GLN A 116 11.79 5.86 7.31
CA GLN A 116 12.34 6.94 6.50
C GLN A 116 13.86 7.08 6.72
N GLY A 117 14.64 7.08 5.64
CA GLY A 117 16.10 7.17 5.71
C GLY A 117 16.83 5.84 5.95
N ALA A 118 16.11 4.76 6.28
CA ALA A 118 16.74 3.48 6.61
C ALA A 118 17.36 2.81 5.38
N ALA A 119 16.72 2.92 4.22
CA ALA A 119 17.25 2.40 2.96
C ALA A 119 18.61 3.05 2.62
N GLU A 120 18.69 4.38 2.69
CA GLU A 120 19.88 5.17 2.38
C GLU A 120 21.04 4.90 3.35
N LEU A 121 20.72 4.52 4.58
CA LEU A 121 21.68 4.16 5.63
C LEU A 121 21.97 2.65 5.68
N LEU A 122 21.39 1.87 4.77
CA LEU A 122 21.47 0.40 4.74
C LEU A 122 21.09 -0.23 6.09
N GLN A 123 20.05 0.29 6.74
CA GLN A 123 19.54 -0.22 8.01
C GLN A 123 18.22 -0.97 7.81
N PRO A 124 18.02 -2.11 8.47
CA PRO A 124 16.77 -2.87 8.39
C PRO A 124 15.64 -2.29 9.25
N ASP A 125 15.80 -1.05 9.74
CA ASP A 125 14.80 -0.39 10.58
C ASP A 125 13.48 -0.23 9.82
N ARG A 126 12.41 -0.67 10.45
CA ARG A 126 11.05 -0.64 9.91
C ARG A 126 10.26 0.50 10.54
N GLN A 127 9.37 1.10 9.77
CA GLN A 127 8.46 2.06 10.35
C GLN A 127 7.46 1.37 11.29
N PRO A 128 7.04 2.03 12.39
CA PRO A 128 5.98 1.50 13.23
C PRO A 128 4.64 1.50 12.47
N CYS A 129 3.77 0.54 12.78
CA CYS A 129 2.38 0.65 12.36
C CYS A 129 1.65 1.69 13.20
N ASN A 130 1.03 2.66 12.53
CA ASN A 130 0.32 3.78 13.16
C ASN A 130 -1.21 3.53 13.27
N GLY A 131 -1.62 2.28 13.42
CA GLY A 131 -3.01 1.83 13.29
C GLY A 131 -3.39 1.45 11.85
N GLY A 132 -4.68 1.42 11.56
CA GLY A 132 -5.23 0.96 10.28
C GLY A 132 -5.43 -0.56 10.21
N ASP A 133 -6.03 -1.02 9.12
CA ASP A 133 -6.23 -2.45 8.88
C ASP A 133 -4.88 -3.14 8.65
N SER A 134 -4.75 -4.39 9.10
CA SER A 134 -3.62 -5.24 8.73
C SER A 134 -3.65 -5.48 7.22
N ALA A 135 -2.53 -5.33 6.55
CA ALA A 135 -2.45 -5.50 5.10
C ALA A 135 -1.22 -6.29 4.66
N VAL A 136 -1.28 -6.83 3.46
CA VAL A 136 -0.12 -7.33 2.72
C VAL A 136 -0.07 -6.71 1.33
N ILE A 137 1.13 -6.61 0.78
CA ILE A 137 1.35 -6.21 -0.60
C ILE A 137 1.90 -7.41 -1.37
N ILE A 138 1.31 -7.71 -2.52
CA ILE A 138 1.72 -8.79 -3.39
C ILE A 138 2.05 -8.22 -4.77
N ASP A 139 3.26 -8.47 -5.23
CA ASP A 139 3.68 -8.12 -6.58
C ASP A 139 3.05 -9.02 -7.64
N LEU A 140 2.72 -8.41 -8.78
CA LEU A 140 2.19 -9.08 -9.96
C LEU A 140 3.17 -9.09 -11.15
N ASP A 141 4.22 -8.29 -11.11
CA ASP A 141 5.15 -8.20 -12.23
C ASP A 141 5.94 -9.51 -12.41
N HIS A 142 6.48 -9.72 -13.61
CA HIS A 142 7.28 -10.89 -13.95
C HIS A 142 8.74 -10.48 -14.04
N GLY A 143 9.42 -10.52 -12.91
CA GLY A 143 10.77 -10.04 -12.79
C GLY A 143 10.91 -8.54 -13.11
N ALA A 144 11.48 -8.22 -14.27
CA ALA A 144 11.65 -6.83 -14.70
C ALA A 144 10.49 -6.33 -15.56
N ASP A 145 9.64 -7.23 -16.05
CA ASP A 145 8.55 -6.93 -16.98
C ASP A 145 7.25 -6.66 -16.22
N ALA A 146 6.51 -5.63 -16.66
CA ALA A 146 5.20 -5.33 -16.07
C ALA A 146 4.22 -6.49 -16.28
N PHE A 147 3.32 -6.69 -15.31
CA PHE A 147 2.26 -7.68 -15.38
C PHE A 147 1.45 -7.59 -16.68
N VAL A 148 1.16 -8.74 -17.28
CA VAL A 148 0.31 -8.85 -18.48
C VAL A 148 -1.03 -9.48 -18.07
N PRO A 149 -2.11 -8.71 -17.95
CA PRO A 149 -3.40 -9.23 -17.49
C PRO A 149 -4.07 -10.04 -18.60
N GLU A 150 -3.98 -11.37 -18.50
CA GLU A 150 -4.66 -12.32 -19.37
C GLU A 150 -5.64 -13.20 -18.57
N THR A 151 -6.63 -13.77 -19.24
CA THR A 151 -7.68 -14.58 -18.59
C THR A 151 -7.30 -16.04 -18.39
N GLU A 152 -6.19 -16.52 -18.95
CA GLU A 152 -5.73 -17.92 -18.86
C GLU A 152 -4.64 -18.13 -17.81
N LEU A 153 -4.35 -17.12 -16.99
CA LEU A 153 -3.34 -17.19 -15.94
C LEU A 153 -3.73 -18.19 -14.86
N ARG A 154 -2.74 -18.98 -14.40
CA ARG A 154 -2.95 -19.91 -13.29
C ARG A 154 -2.39 -19.33 -12.01
N PRO A 155 -3.13 -19.40 -10.88
CA PRO A 155 -2.59 -19.01 -9.61
C PRO A 155 -1.53 -20.00 -9.12
N ALA A 156 -0.54 -19.51 -8.38
CA ALA A 156 0.40 -20.36 -7.67
C ALA A 156 -0.37 -21.40 -6.81
N PRO A 157 0.07 -22.68 -6.76
CA PRO A 157 -0.65 -23.74 -6.07
C PRO A 157 -1.00 -23.41 -4.62
N GLY A 158 -2.29 -23.46 -4.28
CA GLY A 158 -2.81 -23.17 -2.94
C GLY A 158 -2.87 -21.69 -2.55
N LEU A 159 -2.37 -20.76 -3.39
CA LEU A 159 -2.35 -19.33 -3.06
C LEU A 159 -3.75 -18.75 -2.88
N ALA A 160 -4.70 -19.09 -3.76
CA ALA A 160 -6.08 -18.61 -3.65
C ALA A 160 -6.72 -18.93 -2.29
N ASP A 161 -6.49 -20.13 -1.75
CA ASP A 161 -7.02 -20.54 -0.45
C ASP A 161 -6.24 -19.91 0.72
N GLY A 162 -4.93 -19.70 0.57
CA GLY A 162 -4.11 -18.93 1.50
C GLY A 162 -4.60 -17.48 1.63
N LEU A 163 -4.83 -16.79 0.51
CA LEU A 163 -5.36 -15.42 0.49
C LEU A 163 -6.79 -15.35 1.03
N ALA A 164 -7.61 -16.39 0.81
CA ALA A 164 -8.93 -16.45 1.42
C ALA A 164 -8.85 -16.50 2.96
N GLN A 165 -7.88 -17.23 3.52
CA GLN A 165 -7.63 -17.25 4.97
C GLN A 165 -7.16 -15.88 5.50
N LEU A 166 -6.26 -15.20 4.76
CA LEU A 166 -5.82 -13.85 5.13
C LEU A 166 -7.01 -12.88 5.24
N ARG A 167 -7.90 -12.88 4.22
CA ARG A 167 -9.10 -12.03 4.23
C ARG A 167 -10.06 -12.38 5.36
N GLN A 168 -10.23 -13.67 5.68
CA GLN A 168 -11.04 -14.10 6.83
C GLN A 168 -10.46 -13.65 8.18
N ALA A 169 -9.13 -13.51 8.27
CA ALA A 169 -8.44 -12.96 9.43
C ALA A 169 -8.46 -11.42 9.46
N GLY A 170 -9.16 -10.76 8.53
CA GLY A 170 -9.23 -9.30 8.45
C GLY A 170 -7.98 -8.64 7.84
N VAL A 171 -7.13 -9.41 7.16
CA VAL A 171 -5.99 -8.87 6.43
C VAL A 171 -6.41 -8.44 5.03
N VAL A 172 -6.15 -7.17 4.69
CA VAL A 172 -6.34 -6.60 3.36
C VAL A 172 -5.22 -7.10 2.44
N VAL A 173 -5.59 -7.69 1.30
CA VAL A 173 -4.63 -8.10 0.26
C VAL A 173 -4.57 -6.99 -0.78
N MET A 174 -3.40 -6.37 -0.95
CA MET A 174 -3.17 -5.33 -1.96
C MET A 174 -2.27 -5.88 -3.06
N TRP A 175 -2.63 -5.65 -4.31
CA TRP A 175 -1.86 -6.05 -5.47
C TRP A 175 -1.08 -4.86 -6.00
N ILE A 176 0.20 -5.03 -6.33
CA ILE A 176 1.03 -3.96 -6.88
C ILE A 176 1.63 -4.38 -8.22
N SER A 177 1.71 -3.44 -9.17
CA SER A 177 2.35 -3.66 -10.47
C SER A 177 2.83 -2.33 -11.05
N ARG A 178 3.83 -2.39 -11.94
CA ARG A 178 4.28 -1.25 -12.76
C ARG A 178 3.36 -0.95 -13.95
N LEU A 179 2.29 -1.71 -14.10
CA LEU A 179 1.29 -1.47 -15.13
C LEU A 179 0.62 -0.11 -14.92
N ASP A 180 0.24 0.56 -16.02
CA ASP A 180 -0.43 1.85 -15.96
C ASP A 180 -1.81 1.75 -15.29
N ALA A 181 -2.16 2.75 -14.48
CA ALA A 181 -3.42 2.81 -13.76
C ALA A 181 -4.67 2.70 -14.65
N ASN A 182 -4.59 3.02 -15.94
CA ASN A 182 -5.68 2.82 -16.89
C ASN A 182 -6.04 1.33 -17.15
N ARG A 183 -5.20 0.39 -16.69
CA ARG A 183 -5.39 -1.06 -16.82
C ARG A 183 -6.02 -1.72 -15.59
N VAL A 184 -6.47 -0.94 -14.60
CA VAL A 184 -7.00 -1.48 -13.33
C VAL A 184 -8.13 -2.50 -13.53
N ASP A 185 -9.03 -2.27 -14.49
CA ASP A 185 -10.14 -3.18 -14.80
C ASP A 185 -9.64 -4.53 -15.38
N ASP A 186 -8.59 -4.49 -16.21
CA ASP A 186 -8.01 -5.71 -16.78
C ASP A 186 -7.31 -6.54 -15.71
N VAL A 187 -6.59 -5.89 -14.80
CA VAL A 187 -5.96 -6.57 -13.65
C VAL A 187 -7.02 -7.18 -12.73
N ALA A 188 -8.07 -6.42 -12.41
CA ALA A 188 -9.18 -6.92 -11.62
C ALA A 188 -9.84 -8.15 -12.27
N ALA A 189 -10.06 -8.11 -13.60
CA ALA A 189 -10.61 -9.24 -14.34
C ALA A 189 -9.71 -10.49 -14.26
N ALA A 190 -8.39 -10.34 -14.40
CA ALA A 190 -7.43 -11.43 -14.28
C ALA A 190 -7.39 -12.03 -12.87
N LEU A 191 -7.43 -11.19 -11.83
CA LEU A 191 -7.47 -11.62 -10.43
C LEU A 191 -8.77 -12.36 -10.07
N ILE A 192 -9.90 -11.93 -10.61
CA ILE A 192 -11.19 -12.60 -10.45
C ILE A 192 -11.19 -13.93 -11.21
N ALA A 193 -10.74 -13.94 -12.47
CA ALA A 193 -10.74 -15.13 -13.33
C ALA A 193 -9.84 -16.25 -12.79
N SER A 194 -8.66 -15.88 -12.26
CA SER A 194 -7.74 -16.81 -11.59
C SER A 194 -8.24 -17.27 -10.21
N GLY A 195 -9.22 -16.56 -9.63
CA GLY A 195 -9.75 -16.82 -8.30
C GLY A 195 -8.87 -16.32 -7.15
N LEU A 196 -7.82 -15.53 -7.43
CA LEU A 196 -7.00 -14.90 -6.40
C LEU A 196 -7.77 -13.82 -5.64
N ASP A 197 -8.64 -13.05 -6.31
CA ASP A 197 -9.63 -12.16 -5.69
C ASP A 197 -11.04 -12.47 -6.19
N ARG A 198 -11.65 -13.52 -5.62
CA ARG A 198 -13.01 -13.96 -5.99
C ARG A 198 -14.08 -12.89 -5.76
N SER A 199 -13.81 -11.88 -4.93
CA SER A 199 -14.80 -10.84 -4.61
C SER A 199 -14.62 -9.54 -5.39
N GLY A 200 -13.48 -9.36 -6.06
CA GLY A 200 -13.14 -8.11 -6.77
C GLY A 200 -13.05 -6.90 -5.83
N ARG A 201 -12.57 -7.10 -4.59
CA ARG A 201 -12.52 -6.06 -3.55
C ARG A 201 -11.12 -5.70 -3.10
N ASP A 202 -10.12 -6.46 -3.52
CA ASP A 202 -8.75 -6.17 -3.15
C ASP A 202 -8.29 -4.85 -3.80
N PRO A 203 -7.58 -3.98 -3.07
CA PRO A 203 -6.95 -2.82 -3.67
C PRO A 203 -5.91 -3.23 -4.72
N ILE A 204 -5.91 -2.51 -5.84
CA ILE A 204 -4.92 -2.66 -6.91
C ILE A 204 -4.15 -1.34 -7.01
N LEU A 205 -2.84 -1.42 -6.85
CA LEU A 205 -1.89 -0.32 -6.80
C LEU A 205 -1.08 -0.33 -8.11
N LEU A 206 -1.43 0.57 -9.03
CA LEU A 206 -0.82 0.70 -10.35
C LEU A 206 -0.15 2.06 -10.49
N GLU A 207 0.87 2.15 -11.35
CA GLU A 207 1.61 3.40 -11.58
C GLU A 207 0.77 4.37 -12.43
N LEU A 208 0.69 5.64 -12.01
CA LEU A 208 0.06 6.71 -12.80
C LEU A 208 1.14 7.46 -13.61
N GLY A 209 1.50 6.89 -14.77
CA GLY A 209 2.55 7.44 -15.65
C GLY A 209 3.93 7.51 -14.99
N ASP A 210 4.84 8.30 -15.57
CA ASP A 210 6.27 8.31 -15.20
C ASP A 210 6.58 8.89 -13.79
N ALA A 211 5.59 9.49 -13.13
CA ALA A 211 5.76 10.15 -11.83
C ALA A 211 5.64 9.15 -10.66
N ASP A 212 4.87 8.08 -10.85
CA ASP A 212 4.69 7.06 -9.83
C ASP A 212 5.70 5.93 -10.00
N ARG A 213 6.05 5.34 -8.86
CA ARG A 213 6.93 4.18 -8.75
C ARG A 213 6.32 3.26 -7.72
N LYS A 214 6.56 1.95 -7.84
CA LYS A 214 6.25 0.98 -6.78
C LYS A 214 6.60 1.47 -5.36
N GLN A 215 7.73 2.18 -5.17
CA GLN A 215 8.11 2.76 -3.88
C GLN A 215 7.07 3.76 -3.35
N THR A 216 6.59 4.68 -4.20
CA THR A 216 5.55 5.64 -3.85
C THR A 216 4.24 4.94 -3.49
N LEU A 217 3.85 3.93 -4.27
CA LEU A 217 2.63 3.15 -4.01
C LEU A 217 2.70 2.40 -2.67
N ARG A 218 3.85 1.77 -2.36
CA ARG A 218 4.11 1.12 -1.06
C ARG A 218 4.01 2.12 0.10
N ALA A 219 4.58 3.31 -0.06
CA ALA A 219 4.50 4.37 0.95
C ALA A 219 3.06 4.88 1.16
N GLN A 220 2.29 5.04 0.09
CA GLN A 220 0.87 5.41 0.15
C GLN A 220 0.03 4.33 0.85
N ALA A 221 0.23 3.06 0.52
CA ALA A 221 -0.44 1.94 1.18
C ALA A 221 -0.17 1.97 2.71
N ALA A 222 1.09 2.14 3.09
CA ALA A 222 1.52 2.15 4.49
C ALA A 222 1.05 3.38 5.29
N ALA A 223 0.64 4.46 4.61
CA ALA A 223 0.01 5.60 5.26
C ALA A 223 -1.44 5.32 5.71
N SER A 224 -2.07 4.28 5.17
CA SER A 224 -3.49 3.93 5.44
C SER A 224 -3.68 2.57 6.12
N ALA A 225 -2.69 1.69 6.03
CA ALA A 225 -2.76 0.33 6.55
C ALA A 225 -1.43 -0.10 7.18
N CYS A 226 -1.50 -1.04 8.11
CA CYS A 226 -0.33 -1.68 8.67
C CYS A 226 0.12 -2.82 7.74
N VAL A 227 1.04 -2.52 6.82
CA VAL A 227 1.61 -3.53 5.91
C VAL A 227 2.45 -4.49 6.73
N LEU A 228 1.98 -5.73 6.91
CA LEU A 228 2.61 -6.78 7.72
C LEU A 228 3.69 -7.53 6.94
N ALA A 229 3.45 -7.75 5.65
CA ALA A 229 4.33 -8.48 4.76
C ALA A 229 4.23 -7.98 3.32
N ILE A 230 5.32 -8.18 2.56
CA ILE A 230 5.41 -7.92 1.13
C ILE A 230 5.92 -9.21 0.46
N ALA A 231 5.26 -9.63 -0.61
CA ALA A 231 5.66 -10.76 -1.43
C ALA A 231 5.98 -10.30 -2.86
N GLY A 232 7.11 -10.74 -3.40
CA GLY A 232 7.52 -10.49 -4.78
C GLY A 232 8.65 -11.43 -5.19
N ASP A 233 8.95 -11.51 -6.48
CA ASP A 233 9.98 -12.42 -7.01
C ASP A 233 11.38 -11.78 -7.00
N GLN A 234 11.47 -10.46 -6.87
CA GLN A 234 12.73 -9.71 -6.83
C GLN A 234 12.87 -8.89 -5.55
N ARG A 235 14.13 -8.63 -5.15
CA ARG A 235 14.42 -7.79 -3.97
C ARG A 235 13.91 -6.35 -4.13
N GLN A 236 13.80 -5.86 -5.36
CA GLN A 236 13.28 -4.53 -5.67
C GLN A 236 11.77 -4.37 -5.38
N ASP A 237 11.05 -5.49 -5.23
CA ASP A 237 9.64 -5.49 -4.84
C ASP A 237 9.45 -5.20 -3.34
N PHE A 238 10.55 -5.18 -2.58
CA PHE A 238 10.54 -4.74 -1.19
C PHE A 238 10.94 -3.28 -1.02
N ASP A 239 11.99 -2.84 -1.73
CA ASP A 239 12.47 -1.46 -1.72
C ASP A 239 13.17 -1.11 -3.05
N GLU A 240 12.97 0.10 -3.56
CA GLU A 240 13.54 0.49 -4.87
C GLU A 240 15.07 0.56 -4.88
N LEU A 241 15.73 0.69 -3.71
CA LEU A 241 17.17 0.70 -3.57
C LEU A 241 17.82 -0.46 -4.33
N PHE A 242 17.24 -1.66 -4.26
CA PHE A 242 17.77 -2.86 -4.90
C PHE A 242 17.85 -2.75 -6.42
N GLY A 243 16.97 -1.96 -7.05
CA GLY A 243 17.00 -1.69 -8.49
C GLY A 243 18.17 -0.78 -8.91
N TYR A 244 18.80 -0.06 -7.98
CA TYR A 244 19.96 0.79 -8.26
C TYR A 244 21.30 0.10 -7.95
N LEU A 245 21.28 -1.05 -7.26
CA LEU A 245 22.49 -1.80 -6.96
C LEU A 245 22.97 -2.56 -8.20
N ARG A 246 24.29 -2.53 -8.44
CA ARG A 246 24.91 -3.38 -9.48
C ARG A 246 24.70 -4.87 -9.18
N ASP A 247 24.78 -5.23 -7.91
CA ASP A 247 24.44 -6.55 -7.39
C ASP A 247 23.35 -6.37 -6.32
N PRO A 248 22.09 -6.75 -6.60
CA PRO A 248 21.00 -6.68 -5.62
C PRO A 248 21.27 -7.45 -4.33
N ASN A 249 22.18 -8.44 -4.34
CA ASN A 249 22.54 -9.18 -3.12
C ASN A 249 23.61 -8.48 -2.27
N ALA A 250 24.15 -7.34 -2.73
CA ALA A 250 25.18 -6.61 -1.99
C ALA A 250 24.66 -5.92 -0.71
N ALA A 251 23.34 -5.70 -0.58
CA ALA A 251 22.75 -5.05 0.59
C ALA A 251 22.34 -6.06 1.68
N TYR A 252 23.33 -6.82 2.16
CA TYR A 252 23.18 -7.92 3.13
C TYR A 252 22.52 -7.50 4.46
N ASN A 253 22.59 -6.22 4.84
CA ASN A 253 21.94 -5.72 6.06
C ASN A 253 20.42 -5.96 6.06
N PHE A 254 19.79 -6.05 4.88
CA PHE A 254 18.36 -6.32 4.76
C PHE A 254 18.01 -7.81 4.76
N ASP A 255 18.98 -8.73 4.76
CA ASP A 255 18.68 -10.17 4.72
C ASP A 255 17.92 -10.63 5.97
N SER A 256 18.05 -9.92 7.09
CA SER A 256 17.25 -10.13 8.30
C SER A 256 15.74 -9.91 8.09
N LEU A 257 15.34 -9.21 7.02
CA LEU A 257 13.95 -8.95 6.68
C LEU A 257 13.33 -10.08 5.83
N LEU A 258 14.17 -10.86 5.14
CA LEU A 258 13.73 -12.00 4.33
C LEU A 258 13.17 -13.12 5.24
N GLY A 259 11.99 -13.61 4.91
CA GLY A 259 11.22 -14.53 5.74
C GLY A 259 10.62 -13.89 7.01
N SER A 260 10.87 -12.60 7.24
CA SER A 260 10.41 -11.86 8.41
C SER A 260 9.62 -10.62 8.02
N GLY A 261 8.83 -10.69 6.95
CA GLY A 261 8.03 -9.58 6.41
C GLY A 261 8.34 -9.28 4.95
N TRP A 262 9.51 -9.69 4.44
CA TRP A 262 9.79 -9.72 3.01
C TRP A 262 9.89 -11.17 2.54
N PHE A 263 9.15 -11.53 1.51
CA PHE A 263 9.07 -12.90 1.03
C PHE A 263 9.39 -12.95 -0.46
N LEU A 264 10.54 -13.57 -0.78
CA LEU A 264 10.86 -13.94 -2.15
C LEU A 264 9.99 -15.15 -2.53
N VAL A 265 9.10 -14.95 -3.49
CA VAL A 265 8.12 -15.95 -3.92
C VAL A 265 8.18 -16.11 -5.44
N PRO A 266 7.80 -17.28 -5.99
CA PRO A 266 7.48 -17.36 -7.43
C PRO A 266 6.29 -16.48 -7.77
N ASP A 267 6.14 -16.12 -9.05
CA ASP A 267 5.03 -15.34 -9.57
C ASP A 267 3.67 -15.81 -9.03
N ALA A 268 2.84 -14.86 -8.60
CA ALA A 268 1.52 -15.16 -8.04
C ALA A 268 0.58 -15.77 -9.09
N LEU A 269 0.74 -15.32 -10.33
CA LEU A 269 0.05 -15.77 -11.52
C LEU A 269 1.10 -16.15 -12.55
N ASP A 270 0.98 -17.30 -13.19
CA ASP A 270 1.83 -17.67 -14.31
C ASP A 270 1.00 -17.92 -15.58
N SER A 271 1.64 -17.70 -16.73
CA SER A 271 1.08 -18.14 -18.00
C SER A 271 1.22 -19.66 -18.11
N PRO A 272 0.22 -20.37 -18.64
CA PRO A 272 0.37 -21.79 -18.90
C PRO A 272 1.58 -22.01 -19.81
N ALA A 273 2.51 -22.86 -19.39
CA ALA A 273 3.61 -23.26 -20.26
C ALA A 273 3.03 -23.77 -21.59
N VAL A 274 3.43 -23.15 -22.72
CA VAL A 274 3.11 -23.66 -24.05
C VAL A 274 3.85 -24.99 -24.17
N GLU A 275 3.14 -26.09 -23.92
CA GLU A 275 3.64 -27.43 -24.15
C GLU A 275 3.84 -27.57 -25.66
N ILE A 276 5.06 -27.29 -26.13
CA ILE A 276 5.46 -27.57 -27.51
C ILE A 276 5.32 -29.08 -27.67
N ARG A 277 4.21 -29.51 -28.25
CA ARG A 277 4.06 -30.87 -28.74
C ARG A 277 5.12 -31.06 -29.82
N SER A 278 6.26 -31.63 -29.43
CA SER A 278 7.20 -32.24 -30.36
C SER A 278 6.44 -33.34 -31.09
N GLY A 279 5.92 -32.98 -32.27
CA GLY A 279 5.18 -33.87 -33.13
C GLY A 279 6.11 -34.82 -33.87
N SER A 280 5.76 -36.10 -33.75
CA SER A 280 6.07 -37.25 -34.62
C SER A 280 7.48 -37.83 -34.61
#